data_AF-A0A9P5HRL9-F1
#
_entry.id   AF-A0A9P5HRL9-F1
#
_cell.length_a   1.000
_cell.length_b   1.000
_cell.length_c   1.000
_cell.angle_alpha   90.00
_cell.angle_beta   90.00
_cell.angle_gamma   90.00
#
_symmetry.space_group_name_H-M   'P 1'
#
loop_
_entity.id
_entity.type
_entity.pdbx_description
1 polymer ?
#
loop_
_entity_poly.entity_id
_entity_poly.type
_entity_poly.pdbx_seq_one_letter_code
_entity_poly.pdbx_strand_id
1 'polypeptide(L)'
;MKAVVVDGTAARVVSHRSIPQLRDDCVLVKPAAVALNPTDWKHIRNGRAKDGCILGCDYAGIVLAVGSAVTKPWKPGDRIFGCGHGANITNQDDGVFAQVASVVGDLQMRIPGEMSFAEAATLGLGSITVGQGLYQKALKLELPSSTTAKTRENGIPVLIYGGGTATGALAIQYAKQNFAYVRSLGADHVVDYHDADAGAQIHELTNNKLKYAWDTVSVEQSANICAKALTSCSQISPIYGTILPVKSPRGDVETVSTVMYTVFGKHFKFGSLDMPASQEDFKFGAEFVTLTEELLAQVTAS
;
A
#
# COMPACT_ATOMS: atom_id res chain seq x y z
N MET A 1 20.97 5.39 -18.86
CA MET A 1 20.43 4.17 -18.22
C MET A 1 19.18 3.71 -18.94
N LYS A 2 18.85 2.43 -18.83
CA LYS A 2 17.57 1.87 -19.28
C LYS A 2 16.47 2.16 -18.25
N ALA A 3 15.26 2.44 -18.74
CA ALA A 3 14.06 2.62 -17.93
C ALA A 3 12.81 2.24 -18.72
N VAL A 4 11.71 1.91 -18.03
CA VAL A 4 10.38 1.74 -18.62
C VAL A 4 9.61 3.04 -18.41
N VAL A 5 9.11 3.63 -19.49
CA VAL A 5 8.40 4.92 -19.46
C VAL A 5 7.02 4.79 -20.09
N VAL A 6 6.15 5.73 -19.76
CA VAL A 6 4.87 5.95 -20.46
C VAL A 6 5.13 6.42 -21.89
N ASP A 7 4.42 5.83 -22.85
CA ASP A 7 4.46 6.18 -24.27
C ASP A 7 3.06 6.07 -24.87
N GLY A 8 2.31 7.18 -24.85
CA GLY A 8 0.90 7.24 -25.19
C GLY A 8 0.07 6.32 -24.30
N THR A 9 -0.48 5.27 -24.89
CA THR A 9 -1.32 4.27 -24.21
C THR A 9 -0.56 2.98 -23.88
N ALA A 10 0.76 2.98 -24.01
CA ALA A 10 1.63 1.84 -23.76
C ALA A 10 2.79 2.16 -22.81
N ALA A 11 3.52 1.12 -22.42
CA ALA A 11 4.81 1.22 -21.76
C ALA A 11 5.92 0.92 -22.77
N ARG A 12 7.00 1.70 -22.76
CA ARG A 12 8.16 1.50 -23.63
C ARG A 12 9.47 1.48 -22.84
N VAL A 13 10.38 0.58 -23.23
CA VAL A 13 11.76 0.61 -22.74
C VAL A 13 12.54 1.67 -23.50
N VAL A 14 13.14 2.61 -22.77
CA VAL A 14 14.14 3.55 -23.30
C VAL A 14 15.54 3.10 -22.92
N SER A 15 16.52 3.27 -23.82
CA SER A 15 17.91 2.89 -23.57
C SER A 15 18.80 4.04 -23.08
N HIS A 16 18.36 5.29 -23.29
CA HIS A 16 19.15 6.50 -23.03
C HIS A 16 18.36 7.51 -22.17
N ARG A 17 18.06 7.14 -20.92
CA ARG A 17 17.57 8.06 -19.88
C ARG A 17 18.74 8.55 -19.01
N SER A 18 18.77 9.82 -18.63
CA SER A 18 19.73 10.32 -17.64
C SER A 18 19.49 9.68 -16.28
N ILE A 19 20.54 9.51 -15.47
CA ILE A 19 20.37 9.09 -14.08
C ILE A 19 19.64 10.22 -13.32
N PRO A 20 18.65 9.92 -12.46
CA PRO A 20 17.99 10.95 -11.67
C PRO A 20 18.99 11.70 -10.79
N GLN A 21 18.79 13.00 -10.62
CA GLN A 21 19.59 13.78 -9.69
C GLN A 21 19.31 13.33 -8.25
N LEU A 22 20.36 13.32 -7.41
CA LEU A 22 20.19 13.09 -5.99
C LEU A 22 19.52 14.33 -5.37
N ARG A 23 18.28 14.18 -4.91
CA ARG A 23 17.55 15.20 -4.16
C ARG A 23 17.85 15.04 -2.67
N ASP A 24 17.75 16.14 -1.93
CA ASP A 24 18.11 16.18 -0.51
C ASP A 24 17.30 15.19 0.35
N ASP A 25 16.03 14.98 0.03
CA ASP A 25 15.12 14.08 0.78
C ASP A 25 15.06 12.65 0.22
N CYS A 26 15.92 12.33 -0.75
CA CYS A 26 15.87 11.08 -1.48
C CYS A 26 17.14 10.25 -1.33
N VAL A 27 17.01 8.96 -1.62
CA VAL A 27 18.14 8.06 -1.88
C VAL A 27 18.14 7.66 -3.34
N LEU A 28 19.32 7.55 -3.94
CA LEU A 28 19.48 6.85 -5.21
C LEU A 28 19.68 5.38 -4.94
N VAL A 29 18.95 4.54 -5.67
CA VAL A 29 19.00 3.08 -5.52
C VAL A 29 19.28 2.42 -6.85
N LYS A 30 19.93 1.28 -6.83
CA LYS A 30 20.01 0.34 -7.95
C LYS A 30 19.01 -0.79 -7.69
N PRO A 31 17.81 -0.77 -8.30
CA PRO A 31 16.86 -1.86 -8.18
C PRO A 31 17.48 -3.18 -8.63
N ALA A 32 17.30 -4.23 -7.83
CA ALA A 32 17.66 -5.60 -8.14
C ALA A 32 16.42 -6.44 -8.50
N ALA A 33 15.28 -6.12 -7.90
CA ALA A 33 13.97 -6.67 -8.24
C ALA A 33 12.90 -5.57 -8.21
N VAL A 34 11.82 -5.77 -8.95
CA VAL A 34 10.65 -4.89 -8.99
C VAL A 34 9.38 -5.74 -8.97
N ALA A 35 8.28 -5.19 -8.47
CA ALA A 35 6.97 -5.83 -8.50
C ALA A 35 5.96 -4.99 -9.30
N LEU A 36 5.05 -5.67 -9.98
CA LEU A 36 3.98 -5.04 -10.76
C LEU A 36 2.77 -4.80 -9.88
N ASN A 37 2.20 -3.62 -9.97
CA ASN A 37 0.98 -3.23 -9.28
C ASN A 37 -0.12 -2.85 -10.27
N PRO A 38 -1.41 -3.01 -9.93
CA PRO A 38 -2.49 -2.54 -10.78
C PRO A 38 -2.40 -1.05 -11.13
N THR A 39 -1.82 -0.24 -10.23
CA THR A 39 -1.60 1.19 -10.48
C THR A 39 -0.72 1.47 -11.69
N ASP A 40 0.25 0.59 -12.01
CA ASP A 40 1.22 0.83 -13.09
C ASP A 40 0.53 0.86 -14.46
N TRP A 41 -0.35 -0.11 -14.74
CA TRP A 41 -1.12 -0.13 -15.99
C TRP A 41 -2.33 0.81 -15.95
N LYS A 42 -2.95 1.02 -14.77
CA LYS A 42 -4.07 1.96 -14.63
C LYS A 42 -3.65 3.40 -14.89
N HIS A 43 -2.42 3.78 -14.58
CA HIS A 43 -1.91 5.12 -14.88
C HIS A 43 -1.89 5.40 -16.39
N ILE A 44 -1.45 4.42 -17.17
CA ILE A 44 -1.41 4.51 -18.64
C ILE A 44 -2.84 4.49 -19.19
N ARG A 45 -3.62 3.45 -18.86
CA ARG A 45 -4.94 3.21 -19.45
C ARG A 45 -5.94 4.31 -19.13
N ASN A 46 -5.86 4.90 -17.94
CA ASN A 46 -6.81 5.91 -17.48
C ASN A 46 -6.32 7.35 -17.72
N GLY A 47 -5.26 7.55 -18.50
CA GLY A 47 -4.73 8.89 -18.80
C GLY A 47 -4.27 9.66 -17.57
N ARG A 48 -3.76 8.96 -16.54
CA ARG A 48 -3.32 9.57 -15.27
C ARG A 48 -1.84 9.94 -15.26
N ALA A 49 -1.11 9.59 -16.32
CA ALA A 49 0.31 9.87 -16.48
C ALA A 49 0.59 10.63 -17.78
N LYS A 50 1.83 11.12 -17.93
CA LYS A 50 2.32 11.80 -19.12
C LYS A 50 3.44 11.01 -19.77
N ASP A 51 3.56 11.10 -21.09
CA ASP A 51 4.67 10.53 -21.85
C ASP A 51 6.03 10.88 -21.23
N GLY A 52 6.92 9.90 -21.19
CA GLY A 52 8.26 10.04 -20.63
C GLY A 52 8.36 9.86 -19.11
N CYS A 53 7.25 9.83 -18.37
CA CYS A 53 7.30 9.47 -16.94
C CYS A 53 7.80 8.03 -16.77
N ILE A 54 8.75 7.82 -15.86
CA ILE A 54 9.22 6.48 -15.48
C ILE A 54 8.08 5.76 -14.74
N LEU A 55 7.84 4.50 -15.12
CA LEU A 55 6.81 3.65 -14.54
C LEU A 55 7.31 2.92 -13.28
N GLY A 56 6.36 2.30 -12.57
CA GLY A 56 6.65 1.37 -11.50
C GLY A 56 6.70 1.99 -10.13
N CYS A 57 6.09 1.29 -9.17
CA CYS A 57 6.05 1.73 -7.77
C CYS A 57 7.00 0.90 -6.90
N ASP A 58 6.99 -0.43 -7.01
CA ASP A 58 7.68 -1.31 -6.07
C ASP A 58 9.05 -1.78 -6.55
N TYR A 59 10.01 -1.77 -5.63
CA TYR A 59 11.36 -2.27 -5.85
C TYR A 59 11.98 -2.84 -4.57
N ALA A 60 13.04 -3.60 -4.77
CA ALA A 60 14.07 -3.86 -3.77
C ALA A 60 15.44 -3.74 -4.43
N GLY A 61 16.41 -3.14 -3.75
CA GLY A 61 17.69 -2.81 -4.35
C GLY A 61 18.76 -2.35 -3.36
N ILE A 62 19.83 -1.81 -3.93
CA ILE A 62 21.01 -1.34 -3.19
C ILE A 62 21.06 0.18 -3.19
N VAL A 63 21.27 0.80 -2.04
CA VAL A 63 21.53 2.24 -1.92
C VAL A 63 22.84 2.59 -2.63
N LEU A 64 22.80 3.59 -3.50
CA LEU A 64 23.96 4.16 -4.20
C LEU A 64 24.42 5.47 -3.57
N ALA A 65 23.47 6.33 -3.17
CA ALA A 65 23.75 7.63 -2.59
C ALA A 65 22.57 8.09 -1.72
N VAL A 66 22.84 8.97 -0.76
CA VAL A 66 21.88 9.44 0.24
C VAL A 66 21.85 10.96 0.24
N GLY A 67 20.65 11.53 0.15
CA GLY A 67 20.43 12.97 0.18
C GLY A 67 20.67 13.55 1.57
N SER A 68 20.97 14.84 1.62
CA SER A 68 21.40 15.54 2.83
C SER A 68 20.32 15.70 3.91
N ALA A 69 19.04 15.63 3.53
CA ALA A 69 17.89 15.80 4.41
C ALA A 69 17.20 14.47 4.79
N VAL A 70 17.75 13.33 4.35
CA VAL A 70 17.23 12.01 4.74
C VAL A 70 17.59 11.72 6.19
N THR A 71 16.60 11.37 7.01
CA THR A 71 16.78 11.19 8.45
C THR A 71 17.08 9.74 8.83
N LYS A 72 16.59 8.77 8.07
CA LYS A 72 16.93 7.36 8.27
C LYS A 72 18.42 7.12 7.96
N PRO A 73 19.13 6.29 8.76
CA PRO A 73 20.60 6.17 8.70
C PRO A 73 21.06 5.27 7.55
N TRP A 74 20.73 5.65 6.31
CA TRP A 74 21.15 4.94 5.11
C TRP A 74 22.62 5.17 4.81
N LYS A 75 23.26 4.17 4.20
CA LYS A 75 24.58 4.32 3.57
C LYS A 75 24.63 3.56 2.24
N PRO A 76 25.50 3.97 1.29
CA PRO A 76 25.76 3.18 0.10
C PRO A 76 26.08 1.72 0.43
N GLY A 77 25.49 0.80 -0.32
CA GLY A 77 25.59 -0.64 -0.09
C GLY A 77 24.46 -1.24 0.77
N ASP A 78 23.66 -0.42 1.47
CA ASP A 78 22.51 -0.93 2.22
C ASP A 78 21.48 -1.57 1.27
N ARG A 79 20.91 -2.72 1.70
CA ARG A 79 19.83 -3.45 1.03
C ARG A 79 18.49 -2.91 1.50
N ILE A 80 17.73 -2.28 0.61
CA ILE A 80 16.43 -1.68 0.97
C ILE A 80 15.33 -2.06 -0.02
N PHE A 81 14.08 -1.93 0.43
CA PHE A 81 12.88 -2.08 -0.38
C PHE A 81 11.86 -1.01 0.01
N GLY A 82 10.86 -0.82 -0.86
CA GLY A 82 9.81 0.16 -0.63
C GLY A 82 9.13 0.53 -1.94
N CYS A 83 8.48 1.69 -1.94
CA CYS A 83 7.84 2.21 -3.13
C CYS A 83 8.32 3.63 -3.50
N GLY A 84 8.35 3.89 -4.81
CA GLY A 84 8.41 5.22 -5.41
C GLY A 84 7.06 5.66 -5.98
N HIS A 85 6.98 6.88 -6.48
CA HIS A 85 5.80 7.39 -7.19
C HIS A 85 5.94 7.14 -8.70
N GLY A 86 5.64 5.91 -9.12
CA GLY A 86 5.56 5.56 -10.54
C GLY A 86 4.62 6.47 -11.30
N ALA A 87 4.99 6.82 -12.54
CA ALA A 87 4.19 7.62 -13.47
C ALA A 87 3.81 9.03 -12.97
N ASN A 88 4.61 9.61 -12.06
CA ASN A 88 4.34 10.91 -11.46
C ASN A 88 4.47 12.05 -12.49
N ILE A 89 3.36 12.75 -12.75
CA ILE A 89 3.32 13.90 -13.66
C ILE A 89 4.15 15.08 -13.15
N THR A 90 4.16 15.31 -11.83
CA THR A 90 4.85 16.46 -11.23
C THR A 90 6.35 16.23 -11.10
N ASN A 91 6.79 14.97 -11.11
CA ASN A 91 8.20 14.62 -11.26
C ASN A 91 8.39 13.28 -11.99
N GLN A 92 8.76 13.36 -13.26
CA GLN A 92 8.79 12.24 -14.20
C GLN A 92 9.81 11.14 -13.85
N ASP A 93 10.76 11.41 -12.96
CA ASP A 93 11.83 10.49 -12.55
C ASP A 93 11.54 9.70 -11.26
N ASP A 94 10.35 9.85 -10.66
CA ASP A 94 10.00 9.18 -9.38
C ASP A 94 9.62 7.69 -9.51
N GLY A 95 9.57 7.15 -10.72
CA GLY A 95 9.29 5.72 -10.96
C GLY A 95 10.51 4.82 -10.76
N VAL A 96 10.26 3.56 -10.41
CA VAL A 96 11.33 2.61 -10.02
C VAL A 96 11.64 1.53 -11.06
N PHE A 97 10.92 1.45 -12.18
CA PHE A 97 11.26 0.55 -13.29
C PHE A 97 12.42 1.11 -14.13
N ALA A 98 13.57 1.29 -13.48
CA ALA A 98 14.79 1.84 -14.06
C ALA A 98 16.02 1.17 -13.44
N GLN A 99 17.18 1.26 -14.13
CA GLN A 99 18.43 0.71 -13.59
C GLN A 99 18.95 1.51 -12.38
N VAL A 100 18.57 2.78 -12.26
CA VAL A 100 18.77 3.63 -11.07
C VAL A 100 17.47 4.38 -10.82
N ALA A 101 16.98 4.38 -9.59
CA ALA A 101 15.77 5.08 -9.19
C ALA A 101 16.04 6.07 -8.06
N SER A 102 15.22 7.12 -7.96
CA SER A 102 15.24 8.11 -6.87
C SER A 102 13.97 7.94 -6.05
N VAL A 103 14.12 7.65 -4.76
CA VAL A 103 12.99 7.39 -3.86
C VAL A 103 13.14 8.18 -2.56
N VAL A 104 12.02 8.59 -1.96
CA VAL A 104 12.01 9.37 -0.72
C VAL A 104 12.58 8.53 0.41
N GLY A 105 13.71 8.95 0.98
CA GLY A 105 14.56 8.09 1.82
C GLY A 105 13.86 7.62 3.10
N ASP A 106 13.06 8.48 3.71
CA ASP A 106 12.39 8.19 4.99
C ASP A 106 11.15 7.30 4.86
N LEU A 107 10.77 6.93 3.64
CA LEU A 107 9.67 6.00 3.34
C LEU A 107 10.17 4.62 2.90
N GLN A 108 11.46 4.36 2.99
CA GLN A 108 12.07 3.08 2.61
C GLN A 108 12.32 2.19 3.83
N MET A 109 12.44 0.88 3.61
CA MET A 109 12.63 -0.14 4.64
C MET A 109 13.86 -0.99 4.36
N ARG A 110 14.55 -1.43 5.40
CA ARG A 110 15.66 -2.41 5.29
C ARG A 110 15.12 -3.79 4.94
N ILE A 111 15.79 -4.48 4.02
CA ILE A 111 15.52 -5.90 3.80
C ILE A 111 16.09 -6.67 5.01
N PRO A 112 15.25 -7.41 5.77
CA PRO A 112 15.69 -8.12 6.96
C PRO A 112 16.39 -9.45 6.62
N GLY A 113 17.45 -9.78 7.36
CA GLY A 113 18.15 -11.06 7.28
C GLY A 113 18.48 -11.51 5.86
N GLU A 114 18.13 -12.77 5.57
CA GLU A 114 18.37 -13.44 4.29
C GLU A 114 17.22 -13.28 3.28
N MET A 115 16.20 -12.45 3.57
CA MET A 115 15.09 -12.21 2.64
C MET A 115 15.64 -11.75 1.28
N SER A 116 15.18 -12.36 0.19
CA SER A 116 15.66 -12.04 -1.15
C SER A 116 15.12 -10.68 -1.63
N PHE A 117 15.77 -10.08 -2.64
CA PHE A 117 15.24 -8.88 -3.28
C PHE A 117 13.86 -9.13 -3.91
N ALA A 118 13.63 -10.31 -4.48
CA ALA A 118 12.36 -10.64 -5.12
C ALA A 118 11.21 -10.68 -4.11
N GLU A 119 11.41 -11.28 -2.93
CA GLU A 119 10.43 -11.29 -1.84
C GLU A 119 10.21 -9.88 -1.27
N ALA A 120 11.28 -9.14 -1.00
CA ALA A 120 11.16 -7.80 -0.44
C ALA A 120 10.42 -6.83 -1.39
N ALA A 121 10.62 -6.97 -2.70
CA ALA A 121 9.97 -6.12 -3.71
C ALA A 121 8.43 -6.28 -3.72
N THR A 122 7.85 -7.34 -3.15
CA THR A 122 6.39 -7.53 -3.13
C THR A 122 5.67 -6.78 -2.01
N LEU A 123 6.40 -6.08 -1.13
CA LEU A 123 5.86 -5.55 0.12
C LEU A 123 5.61 -4.03 0.11
N GLY A 124 6.40 -3.25 -0.64
CA GLY A 124 6.48 -1.78 -0.53
C GLY A 124 5.13 -1.04 -0.52
N LEU A 125 4.51 -0.89 -1.69
CA LEU A 125 3.24 -0.19 -1.90
C LEU A 125 2.12 -0.84 -1.10
N GLY A 126 2.10 -2.18 -1.08
CA GLY A 126 1.08 -2.96 -0.39
C GLY A 126 1.03 -2.63 1.11
N SER A 127 2.18 -2.68 1.79
CA SER A 127 2.28 -2.38 3.21
C SER A 127 1.83 -0.95 3.53
N ILE A 128 2.25 0.05 2.76
CA ILE A 128 1.82 1.44 2.99
C ILE A 128 0.32 1.61 2.74
N THR A 129 -0.22 0.99 1.69
CA THR A 129 -1.66 1.02 1.38
C THR A 129 -2.48 0.45 2.53
N VAL A 130 -2.03 -0.68 3.10
CA VAL A 130 -2.64 -1.29 4.30
C VAL A 130 -2.47 -0.39 5.52
N GLY A 131 -1.31 0.22 5.70
CA GLY A 131 -1.04 1.17 6.77
C GLY A 131 -2.04 2.31 6.79
N GLN A 132 -2.22 2.96 5.64
CA GLN A 132 -3.18 4.04 5.50
C GLN A 132 -4.63 3.55 5.63
N GLY A 133 -4.98 2.41 5.05
CA GLY A 133 -6.35 1.88 5.09
C GLY A 133 -6.79 1.44 6.48
N LEU A 134 -6.00 0.60 7.14
CA LEU A 134 -6.38 0.00 8.42
C LEU A 134 -6.19 0.97 9.59
N TYR A 135 -5.12 1.76 9.60
CA TYR A 135 -4.75 2.53 10.80
C TYR A 135 -4.90 4.04 10.63
N GLN A 136 -4.50 4.59 9.48
CA GLN A 136 -4.44 6.04 9.34
C GLN A 136 -5.76 6.69 8.95
N LYS A 137 -6.46 6.17 7.93
CA LYS A 137 -7.52 6.90 7.23
C LYS A 137 -8.88 6.24 7.40
N ALA A 138 -9.04 5.00 6.95
CA ALA A 138 -10.35 4.38 6.87
C ALA A 138 -10.76 3.76 8.21
N LEU A 139 -10.17 2.63 8.60
CA LEU A 139 -10.71 1.87 9.73
C LEU A 139 -10.27 2.41 11.10
N LYS A 140 -9.20 3.20 11.15
CA LYS A 140 -8.65 3.80 12.39
C LYS A 140 -8.41 2.76 13.50
N LEU A 141 -7.98 1.56 13.11
CA LEU A 141 -7.58 0.52 14.04
C LEU A 141 -6.34 0.97 14.83
N GLU A 142 -6.11 0.35 15.98
CA GLU A 142 -4.89 0.55 16.73
C GLU A 142 -3.70 -0.05 15.97
N LEU A 143 -2.57 0.67 15.97
CA LEU A 143 -1.34 0.19 15.34
C LEU A 143 -0.90 -1.14 15.96
N PRO A 144 -0.30 -2.05 15.16
CA PRO A 144 0.37 -3.22 15.69
C PRO A 144 1.45 -2.81 16.71
N SER A 145 1.56 -3.55 17.80
CA SER A 145 2.65 -3.40 18.75
C SER A 145 3.33 -4.75 18.99
N SER A 146 4.66 -4.74 19.05
CA SER A 146 5.49 -5.91 19.35
C SER A 146 5.23 -6.51 20.74
N THR A 147 4.56 -5.78 21.64
CA THR A 147 4.32 -6.19 23.03
C THR A 147 2.89 -6.69 23.31
N THR A 148 1.92 -6.47 22.41
CA THR A 148 0.49 -6.70 22.70
C THR A 148 -0.18 -7.79 21.84
N ALA A 149 0.57 -8.46 20.96
CA ALA A 149 0.03 -9.48 20.06
C ALA A 149 -0.60 -10.71 20.75
N LYS A 150 -0.52 -10.85 22.09
CA LYS A 150 -0.94 -12.05 22.83
C LYS A 150 -2.22 -11.93 23.66
N THR A 151 -2.93 -10.79 23.71
CA THR A 151 -3.95 -10.55 24.76
C THR A 151 -5.32 -10.02 24.32
N ARG A 152 -5.72 -10.06 23.05
CA ARG A 152 -7.08 -9.63 22.66
C ARG A 152 -8.07 -10.80 22.67
N GLU A 153 -8.61 -11.12 23.85
CA GLU A 153 -9.70 -12.11 24.03
C GLU A 153 -11.03 -11.68 23.39
N ASN A 154 -11.19 -10.42 22.98
CA ASN A 154 -12.39 -9.88 22.34
C ASN A 154 -12.05 -9.02 21.11
N GLY A 155 -11.59 -9.66 20.03
CA GLY A 155 -11.27 -8.97 18.78
C GLY A 155 -12.49 -8.30 18.13
N ILE A 156 -12.27 -7.15 17.48
CA ILE A 156 -13.29 -6.49 16.66
C ILE A 156 -13.34 -7.19 15.29
N PRO A 157 -14.50 -7.61 14.79
CA PRO A 157 -14.58 -8.19 13.46
C PRO A 157 -14.26 -7.14 12.39
N VAL A 158 -13.35 -7.50 11.47
CA VAL A 158 -12.98 -6.70 10.30
C VAL A 158 -13.14 -7.56 9.07
N LEU A 159 -13.90 -7.07 8.10
CA LEU A 159 -14.00 -7.70 6.78
C LEU A 159 -12.88 -7.19 5.89
N ILE A 160 -12.06 -8.09 5.36
CA ILE A 160 -11.15 -7.79 4.25
C ILE A 160 -11.77 -8.35 2.96
N TYR A 161 -12.39 -7.49 2.16
CA TYR A 161 -12.90 -7.90 0.85
C TYR A 161 -11.75 -7.95 -0.16
N GLY A 162 -11.66 -9.05 -0.90
CA GLY A 162 -10.52 -9.33 -1.78
C GLY A 162 -9.32 -9.92 -1.04
N GLY A 163 -9.55 -10.75 -0.01
CA GLY A 163 -8.48 -11.37 0.78
C GLY A 163 -7.44 -12.18 -0.03
N GLY A 164 -7.79 -12.65 -1.23
CA GLY A 164 -6.87 -13.31 -2.16
C GLY A 164 -6.01 -12.37 -3.02
N THR A 165 -6.21 -11.05 -2.95
CA THR A 165 -5.34 -10.07 -3.62
C THR A 165 -4.05 -9.86 -2.83
N ALA A 166 -2.99 -9.34 -3.46
CA ALA A 166 -1.74 -9.03 -2.75
C ALA A 166 -1.96 -8.06 -1.57
N THR A 167 -2.72 -6.98 -1.78
CA THR A 167 -3.08 -6.04 -0.71
C THR A 167 -3.99 -6.68 0.34
N GLY A 168 -4.94 -7.52 -0.06
CA GLY A 168 -5.83 -8.22 0.86
C GLY A 168 -5.09 -9.21 1.78
N ALA A 169 -4.17 -9.98 1.22
CA ALA A 169 -3.33 -10.91 1.98
C ALA A 169 -2.44 -10.19 3.00
N LEU A 170 -1.89 -9.02 2.65
CA LEU A 170 -1.19 -8.15 3.61
C LEU A 170 -2.16 -7.61 4.66
N ALA A 171 -3.33 -7.09 4.26
CA ALA A 171 -4.31 -6.53 5.18
C ALA A 171 -4.75 -7.53 6.25
N ILE A 172 -4.94 -8.81 5.90
CA ILE A 172 -5.28 -9.86 6.87
C ILE A 172 -4.16 -10.03 7.89
N GLN A 173 -2.90 -10.13 7.47
CA GLN A 173 -1.75 -10.30 8.37
C GLN A 173 -1.60 -9.11 9.33
N TYR A 174 -1.72 -7.88 8.80
CA TYR A 174 -1.69 -6.66 9.61
C TYR A 174 -2.87 -6.61 10.59
N ALA A 175 -4.09 -6.91 10.16
CA ALA A 175 -5.28 -6.90 11.02
C ALA A 175 -5.18 -7.93 12.16
N LYS A 176 -4.59 -9.11 11.91
CA LYS A 176 -4.37 -10.15 12.93
C LYS A 176 -3.17 -9.86 13.83
N GLN A 177 -2.30 -8.93 13.46
CA GLN A 177 -1.02 -8.65 14.11
C GLN A 177 -0.15 -9.92 14.29
N ASN A 178 -0.31 -10.90 13.39
CA ASN A 178 0.39 -12.18 13.44
C ASN A 178 1.20 -12.38 12.16
N PHE A 179 2.47 -12.02 12.22
CA PHE A 179 3.37 -12.03 11.07
C PHE A 179 4.17 -13.34 10.95
N ALA A 180 4.17 -14.21 11.96
CA ALA A 180 4.90 -15.48 11.96
C ALA A 180 4.12 -16.64 11.28
N TYR A 181 2.82 -16.46 11.03
CA TYR A 181 1.93 -17.51 10.52
C TYR A 181 1.72 -17.40 9.00
N VAL A 182 2.78 -17.60 8.22
CA VAL A 182 2.78 -17.42 6.75
C VAL A 182 2.52 -18.74 6.00
N ARG A 183 1.56 -19.56 6.43
CA ARG A 183 1.10 -20.72 5.62
C ARG A 183 -0.41 -20.91 5.51
N SER A 184 -1.21 -20.30 6.37
CA SER A 184 -2.60 -19.93 6.08
C SER A 184 -2.74 -18.46 6.47
N LEU A 185 -3.17 -17.58 5.55
CA LEU A 185 -3.01 -16.11 5.65
C LEU A 185 -3.60 -15.43 6.90
N GLY A 186 -4.28 -16.18 7.78
CA GLY A 186 -4.69 -15.73 9.11
C GLY A 186 -6.15 -15.31 9.22
N ALA A 187 -6.94 -15.41 8.15
CA ALA A 187 -8.38 -15.12 8.21
C ALA A 187 -9.10 -16.16 9.07
N ASP A 188 -9.96 -15.71 10.00
CA ASP A 188 -10.76 -16.61 10.85
C ASP A 188 -11.88 -17.29 10.07
N HIS A 189 -12.44 -16.59 9.07
CA HIS A 189 -13.47 -17.10 8.16
C HIS A 189 -13.19 -16.66 6.73
N VAL A 190 -13.61 -17.47 5.76
CA VAL A 190 -13.56 -17.17 4.33
C VAL A 190 -14.93 -17.41 3.74
N VAL A 191 -15.44 -16.44 2.98
CA VAL A 191 -16.72 -16.50 2.28
C VAL A 191 -16.47 -16.31 0.79
N ASP A 192 -17.08 -17.15 -0.05
CA ASP A 192 -17.00 -17.02 -1.50
C ASP A 192 -17.87 -15.84 -1.96
N TYR A 193 -17.26 -14.86 -2.63
CA TYR A 193 -17.95 -13.67 -3.09
C TYR A 193 -18.88 -13.91 -4.28
N HIS A 194 -18.81 -15.08 -4.92
CA HIS A 194 -19.74 -15.48 -5.99
C HIS A 194 -21.10 -15.89 -5.45
N ASP A 195 -21.20 -16.17 -4.15
CA ASP A 195 -22.48 -16.44 -3.52
C ASP A 195 -23.33 -15.16 -3.51
N ALA A 196 -24.57 -15.27 -3.99
CA ALA A 196 -25.52 -14.15 -4.04
C ALA A 196 -25.79 -13.57 -2.64
N ASP A 197 -25.65 -14.40 -1.60
CA ASP A 197 -25.90 -14.06 -0.21
C ASP A 197 -24.63 -13.84 0.60
N ALA A 198 -23.44 -13.75 -0.03
CA ALA A 198 -22.15 -13.58 0.65
C ALA A 198 -22.17 -12.46 1.71
N GLY A 199 -22.76 -11.31 1.38
CA GLY A 199 -22.89 -10.20 2.33
C GLY A 199 -23.76 -10.53 3.55
N ALA A 200 -24.89 -11.23 3.35
CA ALA A 200 -25.77 -11.65 4.44
C ALA A 200 -25.12 -12.72 5.32
N GLN A 201 -24.39 -13.67 4.71
CA GLN A 201 -23.62 -14.67 5.45
C GLN A 201 -22.58 -14.02 6.36
N ILE A 202 -21.82 -13.04 5.86
CA ILE A 202 -20.85 -12.30 6.69
C ILE A 202 -21.55 -11.53 7.82
N HIS A 203 -22.70 -10.93 7.53
CA HIS A 203 -23.49 -10.23 8.55
C HIS A 203 -23.86 -11.16 9.71
N GLU A 204 -24.37 -12.35 9.39
CA GLU A 204 -24.74 -13.38 10.36
C GLU A 204 -23.52 -13.95 11.11
N LEU A 205 -22.44 -14.29 10.39
CA LEU A 205 -21.18 -14.80 10.96
C LEU A 205 -20.60 -13.86 12.02
N THR A 206 -20.78 -12.55 11.84
CA THR A 206 -20.29 -11.53 12.78
C THR A 206 -21.30 -11.20 13.87
N ASN A 207 -22.35 -12.02 14.04
CA ASN A 207 -23.48 -11.80 14.97
C ASN A 207 -24.09 -10.40 14.80
N ASN A 208 -24.16 -9.91 13.57
CA ASN A 208 -24.63 -8.59 13.20
C ASN A 208 -23.84 -7.47 13.92
N LYS A 209 -22.54 -7.65 14.17
CA LYS A 209 -21.68 -6.64 14.83
C LYS A 209 -20.58 -6.06 13.92
N LEU A 210 -20.54 -6.40 12.64
CA LEU A 210 -19.52 -5.89 11.73
C LEU A 210 -19.64 -4.38 11.52
N LYS A 211 -18.59 -3.63 11.87
CA LYS A 211 -18.52 -2.16 11.68
C LYS A 211 -17.49 -1.71 10.66
N TYR A 212 -16.57 -2.59 10.28
CA TYR A 212 -15.41 -2.23 9.47
C TYR A 212 -15.25 -3.18 8.30
N ALA A 213 -15.23 -2.63 7.09
CA ALA A 213 -14.91 -3.35 5.87
C ALA A 213 -13.79 -2.62 5.12
N TRP A 214 -12.74 -3.34 4.76
CA TRP A 214 -11.64 -2.87 3.91
C TRP A 214 -11.68 -3.59 2.57
N ASP A 215 -11.99 -2.86 1.51
CA ASP A 215 -12.14 -3.39 0.16
C ASP A 215 -10.92 -3.11 -0.69
N THR A 216 -10.25 -4.20 -1.08
CA THR A 216 -9.03 -4.20 -1.88
C THR A 216 -9.29 -4.48 -3.37
N VAL A 217 -10.57 -4.57 -3.77
CA VAL A 217 -11.00 -4.73 -5.17
C VAL A 217 -11.62 -3.44 -5.68
N SER A 218 -12.50 -2.83 -4.86
CA SER A 218 -13.07 -1.50 -5.07
C SER A 218 -13.82 -1.35 -6.39
N VAL A 219 -14.84 -2.17 -6.57
CA VAL A 219 -15.81 -2.10 -7.67
C VAL A 219 -17.23 -2.05 -7.10
N GLU A 220 -18.21 -1.71 -7.93
CA GLU A 220 -19.60 -1.59 -7.46
C GLU A 220 -20.12 -2.88 -6.81
N GLN A 221 -19.80 -4.05 -7.37
CA GLN A 221 -20.18 -5.34 -6.79
C GLN A 221 -19.60 -5.54 -5.37
N SER A 222 -18.32 -5.22 -5.17
CA SER A 222 -17.68 -5.40 -3.87
C SER A 222 -18.23 -4.41 -2.83
N ALA A 223 -18.49 -3.16 -3.24
CA ALA A 223 -19.15 -2.18 -2.39
C ALA A 223 -20.55 -2.64 -1.95
N ASN A 224 -21.33 -3.25 -2.86
CA ASN A 224 -22.65 -3.81 -2.53
C ASN A 224 -22.57 -4.97 -1.53
N ILE A 225 -21.62 -5.89 -1.69
CA ILE A 225 -21.43 -7.01 -0.76
C ILE A 225 -21.00 -6.49 0.62
N CYS A 226 -20.00 -5.60 0.67
CA CYS A 226 -19.57 -4.97 1.92
C CYS A 226 -20.71 -4.22 2.61
N ALA A 227 -21.53 -3.48 1.85
CA ALA A 227 -22.67 -2.76 2.39
C ALA A 227 -23.74 -3.69 2.97
N LYS A 228 -23.97 -4.88 2.40
CA LYS A 228 -24.86 -5.89 2.99
C LYS A 228 -24.28 -6.52 4.25
N ALA A 229 -22.96 -6.68 4.32
CA ALA A 229 -22.27 -7.26 5.48
C ALA A 229 -22.23 -6.32 6.70
N LEU A 230 -22.09 -5.01 6.48
CA LEU A 230 -21.97 -4.02 7.54
C LEU A 230 -23.26 -3.85 8.35
N THR A 231 -23.14 -3.66 9.66
CA THR A 231 -24.29 -3.40 10.54
C THR A 231 -24.51 -1.92 10.74
N SER A 232 -25.74 -1.45 10.54
CA SER A 232 -26.16 -0.10 10.96
C SER A 232 -25.97 0.10 12.49
N CYS A 233 -25.70 1.33 12.91
CA CYS A 233 -25.73 1.74 14.31
C CYS A 233 -26.09 3.22 14.39
N SER A 234 -26.93 3.58 15.36
CA SER A 234 -27.37 4.96 15.57
C SER A 234 -26.30 5.87 16.20
N GLN A 235 -25.25 5.29 16.80
CA GLN A 235 -24.22 6.02 17.54
C GLN A 235 -22.93 6.20 16.73
N ILE A 236 -22.56 5.22 15.92
CA ILE A 236 -21.31 5.20 15.14
C ILE A 236 -21.62 4.62 13.76
N SER A 237 -21.35 5.40 12.72
CA SER A 237 -21.50 4.95 11.33
C SER A 237 -20.52 3.81 11.05
N PRO A 238 -20.98 2.68 10.47
CA PRO A 238 -20.06 1.68 9.92
C PRO A 238 -19.18 2.29 8.83
N ILE A 239 -17.94 1.80 8.73
CA ILE A 239 -16.95 2.32 7.79
C ILE A 239 -16.72 1.30 6.67
N TYR A 240 -16.84 1.78 5.44
CA TYR A 240 -16.39 1.12 4.23
C TYR A 240 -15.14 1.84 3.70
N GLY A 241 -13.99 1.21 3.92
CA GLY A 241 -12.72 1.66 3.38
C GLY A 241 -12.42 1.02 2.03
N THR A 242 -11.82 1.77 1.11
CA THR A 242 -11.61 1.33 -0.28
C THR A 242 -10.31 1.89 -0.87
N ILE A 243 -9.67 1.15 -1.80
CA ILE A 243 -8.46 1.59 -2.50
C ILE A 243 -8.73 2.31 -3.84
N LEU A 244 -9.99 2.38 -4.29
CA LEU A 244 -10.44 3.18 -5.44
C LEU A 244 -11.69 3.97 -5.05
N PRO A 245 -12.03 5.07 -5.76
CA PRO A 245 -13.13 5.97 -5.38
C PRO A 245 -14.52 5.39 -5.70
N VAL A 246 -14.85 4.26 -5.10
CA VAL A 246 -16.18 3.64 -5.13
C VAL A 246 -16.85 3.90 -3.79
N LYS A 247 -18.12 4.31 -3.82
CA LYS A 247 -18.90 4.60 -2.61
C LYS A 247 -19.73 3.40 -2.20
N SER A 248 -19.95 3.26 -0.89
CA SER A 248 -21.01 2.40 -0.38
C SER A 248 -22.36 2.85 -0.96
N PRO A 249 -23.23 1.93 -1.40
CA PRO A 249 -24.61 2.25 -1.81
C PRO A 249 -25.50 2.69 -0.64
N ARG A 250 -25.05 2.50 0.60
CA ARG A 250 -25.80 2.83 1.82
C ARG A 250 -25.43 4.20 2.36
N GLY A 251 -26.43 5.06 2.57
CA GLY A 251 -26.24 6.42 3.09
C GLY A 251 -25.83 6.49 4.57
N ASP A 252 -26.01 5.43 5.34
CA ASP A 252 -25.59 5.33 6.74
C ASP A 252 -24.16 4.79 6.92
N VAL A 253 -23.48 4.43 5.82
CA VAL A 253 -22.10 3.90 5.82
C VAL A 253 -21.13 5.00 5.39
N GLU A 254 -20.17 5.31 6.25
CA GLU A 254 -19.08 6.23 5.91
C GLU A 254 -18.14 5.56 4.90
N THR A 255 -17.89 6.22 3.77
CA THR A 255 -16.91 5.75 2.77
C THR A 255 -15.62 6.53 2.91
N VAL A 256 -14.50 5.82 3.07
CA VAL A 256 -13.17 6.43 3.11
C VAL A 256 -12.25 5.78 2.07
N SER A 257 -11.77 6.57 1.11
CA SER A 257 -10.83 6.09 0.10
C SER A 257 -9.38 6.37 0.48
N THR A 258 -8.50 5.39 0.28
CA THR A 258 -7.05 5.55 0.44
C THR A 258 -6.39 5.79 -0.90
N VAL A 259 -5.50 6.78 -0.96
CA VAL A 259 -4.64 7.06 -2.11
C VAL A 259 -3.20 7.00 -1.61
N MET A 260 -2.54 5.86 -1.78
CA MET A 260 -1.21 5.57 -1.24
C MET A 260 -0.21 6.71 -1.47
N TYR A 261 -0.19 7.29 -2.67
CA TYR A 261 0.74 8.33 -3.07
C TYR A 261 0.73 9.59 -2.20
N THR A 262 -0.32 9.83 -1.40
CA THR A 262 -0.31 10.97 -0.47
C THR A 262 0.76 10.82 0.63
N VAL A 263 1.22 9.58 0.89
CA VAL A 263 2.32 9.29 1.82
C VAL A 263 3.62 10.01 1.46
N PHE A 264 3.83 10.37 0.19
CA PHE A 264 5.05 11.07 -0.22
C PHE A 264 5.10 12.52 0.29
N GLY A 265 4.03 13.05 0.89
CA GLY A 265 3.99 14.39 1.45
C GLY A 265 4.08 15.52 0.44
N LYS A 266 4.00 15.20 -0.85
CA LYS A 266 4.22 16.14 -1.95
C LYS A 266 2.94 16.29 -2.77
N HIS A 267 2.85 17.42 -3.46
CA HIS A 267 1.83 17.65 -4.46
C HIS A 267 2.07 16.74 -5.68
N PHE A 268 0.98 16.15 -6.19
CA PHE A 268 1.01 15.33 -7.40
C PHE A 268 -0.31 15.45 -8.17
N LYS A 269 -0.38 14.79 -9.34
CA LYS A 269 -1.57 14.80 -10.19
C LYS A 269 -1.90 13.41 -10.71
N PHE A 270 -3.19 13.14 -10.85
CA PHE A 270 -3.72 12.05 -11.68
C PHE A 270 -4.41 12.65 -12.91
N GLY A 271 -3.66 12.73 -14.02
CA GLY A 271 -4.16 13.44 -15.21
C GLY A 271 -4.41 14.91 -14.87
N SER A 272 -5.68 15.33 -14.93
CA SER A 272 -6.09 16.68 -14.54
C SER A 272 -6.45 16.84 -13.06
N LEU A 273 -6.59 15.74 -12.31
CA LEU A 273 -6.94 15.79 -10.89
C LEU A 273 -5.72 16.23 -10.07
N ASP A 274 -5.88 17.33 -9.33
CA ASP A 274 -4.86 17.89 -8.47
C ASP A 274 -4.93 17.26 -7.06
N MET A 275 -3.79 16.82 -6.53
CA MET A 275 -3.69 16.18 -5.23
C MET A 275 -2.72 17.01 -4.35
N PRO A 276 -3.22 17.69 -3.30
CA PRO A 276 -2.38 18.54 -2.46
C PRO A 276 -1.37 17.71 -1.66
N ALA A 277 -0.27 18.35 -1.28
CA ALA A 277 0.70 17.79 -0.34
C ALA A 277 0.05 17.49 1.02
N SER A 278 0.40 16.36 1.63
CA SER A 278 -0.06 15.98 2.97
C SER A 278 1.12 15.61 3.86
N GLN A 279 1.57 16.57 4.67
CA GLN A 279 2.65 16.33 5.64
C GLN A 279 2.22 15.37 6.76
N GLU A 280 0.92 15.34 7.08
CA GLU A 280 0.35 14.34 8.00
C GLU A 280 0.53 12.92 7.46
N ASP A 281 0.26 12.70 6.17
CA ASP A 281 0.44 11.38 5.54
C ASP A 281 1.90 10.99 5.45
N PHE A 282 2.80 11.95 5.20
CA PHE A 282 4.23 11.70 5.22
C PHE A 282 4.73 11.29 6.60
N LYS A 283 4.33 12.03 7.65
CA LYS A 283 4.70 11.71 9.02
C LYS A 283 4.22 10.32 9.41
N PHE A 284 2.95 10.01 9.16
CA PHE A 284 2.41 8.68 9.39
C PHE A 284 3.18 7.61 8.61
N GLY A 285 3.46 7.86 7.33
CA GLY A 285 4.21 6.95 6.47
C GLY A 285 5.59 6.62 7.03
N ALA A 286 6.35 7.64 7.41
CA ALA A 286 7.71 7.49 7.95
C ALA A 286 7.73 6.69 9.26
N GLU A 287 6.75 6.92 10.14
CA GLU A 287 6.56 6.14 11.37
C GLU A 287 6.13 4.69 11.05
N PHE A 288 5.18 4.51 10.13
CA PHE A 288 4.61 3.21 9.80
C PHE A 288 5.58 2.28 9.07
N VAL A 289 6.44 2.80 8.18
CA VAL A 289 7.47 1.97 7.53
C VAL A 289 8.53 1.50 8.53
N THR A 290 8.80 2.28 9.59
CA THR A 290 9.70 1.87 10.67
C THR A 290 9.08 0.75 11.49
N LEU A 291 7.79 0.86 11.84
CA LEU A 291 7.05 -0.23 12.47
C LEU A 291 7.04 -1.50 11.59
N THR A 292 6.81 -1.35 10.29
CA THR A 292 6.82 -2.49 9.36
C THR A 292 8.19 -3.18 9.30
N GLU A 293 9.28 -2.42 9.29
CA GLU A 293 10.64 -2.95 9.36
C GLU A 293 10.86 -3.78 10.63
N GLU A 294 10.43 -3.27 11.80
CA GLU A 294 10.52 -3.97 13.08
C GLU A 294 9.72 -5.28 13.10
N LEU A 295 8.52 -5.27 12.52
CA LEU A 295 7.65 -6.46 12.45
C LEU A 295 8.25 -7.53 11.53
N LEU A 296 8.79 -7.13 10.37
CA LEU A 296 9.42 -8.07 9.44
C LEU A 296 10.71 -8.68 10.02
N ALA A 297 11.50 -7.89 10.74
CA ALA A 297 12.72 -8.38 11.39
C ALA A 297 12.42 -9.49 12.42
N GLN A 298 11.29 -9.40 13.15
CA GLN A 298 10.88 -10.41 14.13
C GLN A 298 10.53 -11.76 13.47
N VAL A 299 9.89 -11.74 12.30
CA VAL A 299 9.52 -12.96 11.56
C VAL A 299 10.75 -13.69 11.03
N THR A 300 11.77 -12.95 10.59
CA THR A 300 13.00 -13.56 10.04
C THR A 300 13.96 -14.07 11.11
N ALA A 301 13.77 -13.68 12.38
CA ALA A 301 14.61 -14.09 13.49
C ALA A 301 14.14 -15.39 14.17
N SER A 302 12.92 -15.86 13.87
CA SER A 302 12.31 -17.09 14.38
C SER A 302 12.45 -18.25 13.41
#